data_AF-A0A8T3XA83-F1
#
_entry.id   AF-A0A8T3XA83-F1
#
_cell.length_a   1.000
_cell.length_b   1.000
_cell.length_c   1.000
_cell.angle_alpha   90.00
_cell.angle_beta   90.00
_cell.angle_gamma   90.00
#
_symmetry.space_group_name_H-M   'P 1'
#
loop_
_entity.id
_entity.type
_entity.pdbx_description
1 polymer ?
#
loop_
_entity_poly.entity_id
_entity_poly.type
_entity_poly.pdbx_seq_one_letter_code
_entity_poly.pdbx_strand_id
1 'polypeptide(L)'
;MKFNKNLASIHGYLCADGYVITNPKSQKHKYYYIGLRNTNLTLLKDFQEKFHRKFGIRPVLTEERCKIQNKNLFFILTKNFTYYSDKWSLPKLSKNLLSSWLRSYFDCDGWVSVVKAKDRKIGLDSINKKGLYQIKKVMKRHFKITSTIKKRKNRNIWSLTICGKDDLLKFEKYIGFLHPRKKEKLEEALNSYQSYEWTLPKEKAEIIKFIRENGRLSIKRKEIRMNSIIKRNLNELRNRLNSIGIKSKILGPWENNWGSLYYCLTIKENQFSKLEEVN
;
A
#
# COMPACT_ATOMS: atom_id res chain seq x y z
N MET A 1 -28.81 -13.96 -4.59
CA MET A 1 -27.96 -14.45 -3.48
C MET A 1 -27.47 -13.26 -2.67
N LYS A 2 -27.75 -13.20 -1.35
CA LYS A 2 -27.31 -12.12 -0.47
C LYS A 2 -25.82 -12.30 -0.10
N PHE A 3 -25.05 -11.22 -0.19
CA PHE A 3 -23.64 -11.23 0.20
C PHE A 3 -23.46 -11.22 1.72
N ASN A 4 -22.57 -12.09 2.17
CA ASN A 4 -21.94 -12.04 3.48
C ASN A 4 -20.41 -11.99 3.29
N LYS A 5 -19.65 -11.93 4.39
CA LYS A 5 -18.18 -11.82 4.35
C LYS A 5 -17.53 -12.95 3.54
N ASN A 6 -18.01 -14.19 3.74
CA ASN A 6 -17.49 -15.37 3.06
C ASN A 6 -17.75 -15.32 1.56
N LEU A 7 -18.98 -15.01 1.14
CA LEU A 7 -19.31 -14.90 -0.28
C LEU A 7 -18.58 -13.74 -0.97
N ALA A 8 -18.40 -12.62 -0.28
CA ALA A 8 -17.64 -11.48 -0.81
C ALA A 8 -16.19 -11.89 -1.13
N SER A 9 -15.52 -12.58 -0.20
CA SER A 9 -14.18 -13.11 -0.44
C SER A 9 -14.15 -14.21 -1.51
N ILE A 10 -15.08 -15.17 -1.50
CA ILE A 10 -15.17 -16.21 -2.55
C ILE A 10 -15.29 -15.57 -3.92
N HIS A 11 -16.19 -14.58 -4.07
CA HIS A 11 -16.33 -13.86 -5.33
C HIS A 11 -15.06 -13.09 -5.69
N GLY A 12 -14.37 -12.48 -4.73
CA GLY A 12 -13.08 -11.81 -4.96
C GLY A 12 -12.02 -12.77 -5.51
N TYR A 13 -11.88 -13.94 -4.89
CA TYR A 13 -10.98 -15.01 -5.37
C TYR A 13 -11.36 -15.48 -6.78
N LEU A 14 -12.65 -15.74 -7.03
CA LEU A 14 -13.13 -16.22 -8.33
C LEU A 14 -12.98 -15.20 -9.46
N CYS A 15 -12.91 -13.89 -9.16
CA CYS A 15 -12.66 -12.87 -10.17
C CYS A 15 -11.18 -12.66 -10.49
N ALA A 16 -10.28 -13.12 -9.62
CA ALA A 16 -8.83 -13.02 -9.79
C ALA A 16 -8.28 -14.35 -10.34
N ASP A 17 -7.68 -15.19 -9.51
CA ASP A 17 -7.09 -16.48 -9.92
C ASP A 17 -8.07 -17.66 -9.94
N GLY A 18 -9.31 -17.45 -9.51
CA GLY A 18 -10.32 -18.50 -9.49
C GLY A 18 -11.04 -18.68 -10.83
N TYR A 19 -11.85 -19.74 -10.90
CA TYR A 19 -12.55 -20.12 -12.10
C TYR A 19 -13.92 -20.74 -11.77
N VAL A 20 -14.89 -20.44 -12.63
CA VAL A 20 -16.22 -21.04 -12.63
C VAL A 20 -16.51 -21.47 -14.07
N ILE A 21 -16.27 -22.75 -14.37
CA ILE A 21 -16.21 -23.24 -15.74
C ILE A 21 -17.08 -24.47 -15.96
N THR A 22 -17.54 -24.60 -17.20
CA THR A 22 -18.19 -25.79 -17.72
C THR A 22 -17.64 -26.10 -19.11
N ASN A 23 -17.82 -27.33 -19.57
CA ASN A 23 -17.39 -27.73 -20.90
C ASN A 23 -18.07 -26.91 -22.01
N PRO A 24 -17.40 -26.75 -23.16
CA PRO A 24 -18.02 -26.21 -24.37
C PRO A 24 -19.34 -26.90 -24.70
N LYS A 25 -20.24 -26.19 -25.38
CA LYS A 25 -21.57 -26.72 -25.73
C LYS A 25 -21.50 -28.03 -26.51
N SER A 26 -20.46 -28.20 -27.34
CA SER A 26 -20.22 -29.36 -28.22
C SER A 26 -19.89 -30.68 -27.51
N GLN A 27 -19.45 -30.68 -26.25
CA GLN A 27 -19.10 -31.93 -25.55
C GLN A 27 -20.29 -32.54 -24.80
N LYS A 28 -20.48 -33.86 -24.95
CA LYS A 28 -21.60 -34.64 -24.36
C LYS A 28 -21.57 -34.66 -22.82
N HIS A 29 -20.39 -34.87 -22.23
CA HIS A 29 -20.23 -34.85 -20.77
C HIS A 29 -20.00 -33.41 -20.27
N LYS A 30 -20.81 -32.96 -19.30
CA LYS A 30 -20.68 -31.63 -18.68
C LYS A 30 -20.07 -31.73 -17.30
N TYR A 31 -18.94 -31.06 -17.08
CA TYR A 31 -18.46 -30.74 -15.74
C TYR A 31 -18.87 -29.31 -15.35
N TYR A 32 -18.94 -29.05 -14.05
CA TYR A 32 -19.29 -27.76 -13.48
C TYR A 32 -18.31 -27.46 -12.35
N TYR A 33 -17.12 -26.99 -12.72
CA TYR A 33 -16.04 -26.77 -11.77
C TYR A 33 -16.07 -25.34 -11.24
N ILE A 34 -15.89 -25.24 -9.94
CA ILE A 34 -15.64 -24.00 -9.22
C ILE A 34 -14.34 -24.20 -8.46
N GLY A 35 -13.39 -23.29 -8.59
CA GLY A 35 -12.16 -23.42 -7.82
C GLY A 35 -11.27 -22.20 -7.84
N LEU A 36 -10.24 -22.27 -7.01
CA LEU A 36 -9.13 -21.35 -6.96
C LEU A 36 -7.86 -22.12 -7.34
N ARG A 37 -7.06 -21.57 -8.25
CA ARG A 37 -5.70 -22.05 -8.52
C ARG A 37 -4.72 -21.04 -7.96
N ASN A 38 -3.88 -21.43 -7.01
CA ASN A 38 -2.90 -20.51 -6.43
C ASN A 38 -1.76 -21.32 -5.80
N THR A 39 -0.52 -20.81 -5.86
CA THR A 39 0.65 -21.46 -5.25
C THR A 39 0.74 -21.21 -3.75
N ASN A 40 -0.06 -20.29 -3.21
CA ASN A 40 -0.09 -19.98 -1.79
C ASN A 40 -1.15 -20.80 -1.05
N LEU A 41 -0.70 -21.77 -0.25
CA LEU A 41 -1.57 -22.65 0.54
C LEU A 41 -2.46 -21.88 1.54
N THR A 42 -2.02 -20.72 2.05
CA THR A 42 -2.81 -19.88 2.96
C THR A 42 -4.09 -19.39 2.28
N LEU A 43 -3.97 -18.96 1.02
CA LEU A 43 -5.10 -18.48 0.23
C LEU A 43 -6.04 -19.64 -0.16
N LEU A 44 -5.49 -20.79 -0.51
CA LEU A 44 -6.30 -21.99 -0.81
C LEU A 44 -7.10 -22.46 0.41
N LYS A 45 -6.48 -22.48 1.60
CA LYS A 45 -7.16 -22.83 2.86
C LYS A 45 -8.23 -21.81 3.25
N ASP A 46 -7.93 -20.52 3.11
CA ASP A 46 -8.93 -19.46 3.38
C ASP A 46 -10.11 -19.53 2.41
N PHE A 47 -9.87 -19.80 1.12
CA PHE A 47 -10.93 -20.06 0.15
C PHE A 47 -11.77 -21.28 0.56
N GLN A 48 -11.15 -22.41 0.88
CA GLN A 48 -11.83 -23.65 1.30
C GLN A 48 -12.76 -23.41 2.50
N GLU A 49 -12.24 -22.77 3.55
CA GLU A 49 -12.96 -22.54 4.79
C GLU A 49 -14.13 -21.57 4.58
N LYS A 50 -13.93 -20.48 3.82
CA LYS A 50 -15.03 -19.56 3.48
C LYS A 50 -16.09 -20.24 2.64
N PHE A 51 -15.69 -21.10 1.70
CA PHE A 51 -16.59 -21.86 0.87
C PHE A 51 -17.45 -22.80 1.72
N HIS A 52 -16.84 -23.53 2.64
CA HIS A 52 -17.53 -24.38 3.60
C HIS A 52 -18.50 -23.59 4.48
N ARG A 53 -18.06 -22.48 5.08
CA ARG A 53 -18.95 -21.62 5.89
C ARG A 53 -20.11 -21.02 5.10
N LYS A 54 -19.98 -20.83 3.79
CA LYS A 54 -21.02 -20.23 2.95
C LYS A 54 -22.01 -21.26 2.40
N PHE A 55 -21.50 -22.43 2.01
CA PHE A 55 -22.27 -23.41 1.24
C PHE A 55 -22.43 -24.76 1.95
N GLY A 56 -21.83 -24.95 3.12
CA GLY A 56 -21.82 -26.22 3.85
C GLY A 56 -20.90 -27.29 3.26
N ILE A 57 -20.23 -27.01 2.13
CA ILE A 57 -19.44 -28.00 1.40
C ILE A 57 -17.97 -27.61 1.40
N ARG A 58 -17.08 -28.54 1.70
CA ARG A 58 -15.62 -28.34 1.63
C ARG A 58 -15.12 -28.70 0.22
N PRO A 59 -14.59 -27.75 -0.57
CA PRO A 59 -13.90 -28.08 -1.81
C PRO A 59 -12.66 -28.92 -1.54
N VAL A 60 -12.27 -29.75 -2.50
CA VAL A 60 -11.05 -30.57 -2.41
C VAL A 60 -9.84 -29.65 -2.54
N LEU A 61 -8.94 -29.74 -1.55
CA LEU A 61 -7.70 -28.99 -1.48
C LEU A 61 -6.54 -29.87 -1.91
N THR A 62 -5.73 -29.38 -2.85
CA THR A 62 -4.44 -29.94 -3.28
C THR A 62 -3.38 -28.84 -3.20
N GLU A 63 -2.12 -29.15 -3.53
CA GLU A 63 -1.01 -28.22 -3.43
C GLU A 63 -1.22 -26.90 -4.19
N GLU A 64 -1.79 -26.96 -5.40
CA GLU A 64 -2.01 -25.77 -6.24
C GLU A 64 -3.49 -25.36 -6.41
N ARG A 65 -4.44 -26.16 -5.91
CA ARG A 65 -5.86 -25.99 -6.25
C ARG A 65 -6.77 -26.24 -5.07
N CYS A 66 -7.85 -25.47 -4.98
CA CYS A 66 -8.99 -25.75 -4.13
C CYS A 66 -10.24 -25.74 -5.00
N LYS A 67 -10.85 -26.90 -5.27
CA LYS A 67 -11.90 -27.03 -6.29
C LYS A 67 -13.03 -27.97 -5.89
N ILE A 68 -14.20 -27.75 -6.49
CA ILE A 68 -15.37 -28.60 -6.36
C ILE A 68 -16.09 -28.72 -7.70
N GLN A 69 -16.67 -29.89 -7.97
CA GLN A 69 -17.64 -30.07 -9.05
C GLN A 69 -19.04 -30.03 -8.47
N ASN A 70 -19.83 -29.00 -8.81
CA ASN A 70 -21.21 -28.88 -8.34
C ASN A 70 -22.06 -28.07 -9.32
N LYS A 71 -22.99 -28.74 -10.01
CA LYS A 71 -23.85 -28.16 -11.05
C LYS A 71 -24.77 -27.06 -10.49
N ASN A 72 -25.45 -27.33 -9.38
CA ASN A 72 -26.41 -26.39 -8.81
C ASN A 72 -25.70 -25.11 -8.36
N LEU A 73 -24.57 -25.26 -7.69
CA LEU A 73 -23.79 -24.11 -7.23
C LEU A 73 -23.19 -23.31 -8.39
N PHE A 74 -22.76 -23.96 -9.47
CA PHE A 74 -22.31 -23.28 -10.68
C PHE A 74 -23.39 -22.34 -11.21
N PHE A 75 -24.64 -22.82 -11.36
CA PHE A 75 -25.74 -21.98 -11.84
C PHE A 75 -26.10 -20.87 -10.86
N ILE A 76 -26.03 -21.12 -9.54
CA ILE A 76 -26.25 -20.09 -8.52
C ILE A 76 -25.20 -18.97 -8.63
N LEU A 77 -23.92 -19.32 -8.79
CA LEU A 77 -22.83 -18.35 -8.89
C LEU A 77 -22.88 -17.56 -10.21
N THR A 78 -23.24 -18.22 -11.31
CA THR A 78 -23.25 -17.62 -12.66
C THR A 78 -24.55 -16.93 -13.03
N LYS A 79 -25.62 -17.04 -12.23
CA LYS A 79 -26.92 -16.40 -12.51
C LYS A 79 -26.82 -14.89 -12.73
N ASN A 80 -26.01 -14.20 -11.92
CA ASN A 80 -25.90 -12.73 -11.94
C ASN A 80 -24.46 -12.23 -12.09
N PHE A 81 -23.49 -13.14 -12.17
CA PHE A 81 -22.07 -12.79 -12.17
C PHE A 81 -21.33 -13.57 -13.25
N THR A 82 -20.28 -12.95 -13.74
CA THR A 82 -19.32 -13.57 -14.64
C THR A 82 -17.94 -13.49 -14.00
N TYR A 83 -17.16 -14.54 -14.22
CA TYR A 83 -15.84 -14.73 -13.63
C TYR A 83 -14.75 -14.76 -14.71
N TYR A 84 -15.08 -14.41 -15.96
CA TYR A 84 -14.08 -14.23 -17.00
C TYR A 84 -13.22 -12.99 -16.71
N SER A 85 -11.92 -13.12 -16.96
CA SER A 85 -10.89 -12.14 -16.57
C SER A 85 -11.10 -10.73 -17.13
N ASP A 86 -11.88 -10.58 -18.21
CA ASP A 86 -12.21 -9.32 -18.89
C ASP A 86 -13.61 -8.78 -18.58
N LYS A 87 -14.51 -9.60 -18.02
CA LYS A 87 -15.95 -9.31 -17.94
C LYS A 87 -16.51 -9.19 -16.53
N TRP A 88 -15.80 -9.67 -15.51
CA TRP A 88 -16.31 -9.61 -14.14
C TRP A 88 -16.67 -8.18 -13.72
N SER A 89 -17.60 -8.05 -12.79
CA SER A 89 -17.98 -6.75 -12.24
C SER A 89 -18.03 -6.80 -10.72
N LEU A 90 -17.61 -5.72 -10.08
CA LEU A 90 -17.65 -5.60 -8.63
C LEU A 90 -19.12 -5.49 -8.17
N PRO A 91 -19.62 -6.44 -7.35
CA PRO A 91 -20.96 -6.33 -6.78
C PRO A 91 -21.12 -5.08 -5.89
N LYS A 92 -22.36 -4.59 -5.77
CA LYS A 92 -22.70 -3.55 -4.80
C LYS A 92 -22.62 -4.14 -3.39
N LEU A 93 -21.66 -3.70 -2.60
CA LEU A 93 -21.34 -4.24 -1.27
C LEU A 93 -21.22 -3.12 -0.24
N SER A 94 -21.51 -3.42 1.03
CA SER A 94 -21.23 -2.52 2.15
C SER A 94 -19.71 -2.44 2.40
N LYS A 95 -19.26 -1.41 3.13
CA LYS A 95 -17.82 -1.18 3.40
C LYS A 95 -17.09 -2.42 3.95
N ASN A 96 -17.71 -3.12 4.90
CA ASN A 96 -17.10 -4.31 5.54
C ASN A 96 -16.98 -5.48 4.55
N LEU A 97 -17.97 -5.66 3.67
CA LEU A 97 -17.94 -6.68 2.63
C LEU A 97 -16.96 -6.33 1.50
N LEU A 98 -16.89 -5.05 1.13
CA LEU A 98 -15.91 -4.54 0.16
C LEU A 98 -14.47 -4.79 0.63
N SER A 99 -14.17 -4.55 1.91
CA SER A 99 -12.84 -4.85 2.48
C SER A 99 -12.45 -6.32 2.24
N SER A 100 -13.39 -7.25 2.49
CA SER A 100 -13.13 -8.69 2.33
C SER A 100 -13.04 -9.13 0.86
N TRP A 101 -13.83 -8.51 -0.03
CA TRP A 101 -13.73 -8.73 -1.47
C TRP A 101 -12.40 -8.22 -2.02
N LEU A 102 -12.03 -6.97 -1.68
CA LEU A 102 -10.81 -6.32 -2.13
C LEU A 102 -9.59 -7.10 -1.65
N ARG A 103 -9.55 -7.50 -0.39
CA ARG A 103 -8.43 -8.30 0.14
C ARG A 103 -8.23 -9.58 -0.69
N SER A 104 -9.29 -10.36 -0.91
CA SER A 104 -9.21 -11.59 -1.71
C SER A 104 -8.75 -11.33 -3.15
N TYR A 105 -9.19 -10.24 -3.78
CA TYR A 105 -8.76 -9.87 -5.13
C TYR A 105 -7.28 -9.45 -5.18
N PHE A 106 -6.84 -8.61 -4.23
CA PHE A 106 -5.44 -8.16 -4.12
C PHE A 106 -4.48 -9.29 -3.68
N ASP A 107 -4.93 -10.24 -2.87
CA ASP A 107 -4.17 -11.42 -2.48
C ASP A 107 -3.82 -12.32 -3.67
N CYS A 108 -4.64 -12.32 -4.72
CA CYS A 108 -4.39 -13.02 -5.98
C CYS A 108 -3.61 -12.13 -6.97
N ASP A 109 -4.29 -11.17 -7.59
CA ASP A 109 -3.77 -10.37 -8.71
C ASP A 109 -2.83 -9.24 -8.28
N GLY A 110 -2.81 -8.90 -6.98
CA GLY A 110 -2.06 -7.77 -6.46
C GLY A 110 -0.56 -8.02 -6.37
N TRP A 111 0.21 -6.95 -6.37
CA TRP A 111 1.64 -7.00 -6.11
C TRP A 111 2.07 -5.81 -5.26
N VAL A 112 3.19 -5.96 -4.57
CA VAL A 112 3.83 -4.90 -3.78
C VAL A 112 5.24 -4.70 -4.32
N SER A 113 5.58 -3.46 -4.64
CA SER A 113 6.90 -3.06 -5.11
C SER A 113 7.53 -2.13 -4.07
N VAL A 114 8.75 -2.50 -3.65
CA VAL A 114 9.56 -1.75 -2.70
C VAL A 114 10.93 -1.55 -3.31
N VAL A 115 11.25 -0.30 -3.61
CA VAL A 115 12.58 0.18 -3.96
C VAL A 115 12.88 1.32 -2.99
N LYS A 116 13.77 1.07 -2.03
CA LYS A 116 14.11 2.02 -0.97
C LYS A 116 14.41 3.41 -1.57
N ALA A 117 13.78 4.44 -0.99
CA ALA A 117 13.86 5.84 -1.42
C ALA A 117 13.39 6.17 -2.86
N LYS A 118 12.92 5.20 -3.66
CA LYS A 118 12.49 5.43 -5.05
C LYS A 118 11.03 5.09 -5.31
N ASP A 119 10.59 3.87 -5.00
CA ASP A 119 9.27 3.38 -5.42
C ASP A 119 8.66 2.52 -4.32
N ARG A 120 7.46 2.88 -3.87
CA ARG A 120 6.71 2.18 -2.82
C ARG A 120 5.26 2.20 -3.22
N LYS A 121 4.77 1.05 -3.71
CA LYS A 121 3.40 0.98 -4.21
C LYS A 121 2.83 -0.42 -4.15
N ILE A 122 1.52 -0.46 -4.01
CA ILE A 122 0.70 -1.63 -4.28
C ILE A 122 0.13 -1.47 -5.69
N GLY A 123 0.08 -2.55 -6.45
CA GLY A 123 -0.55 -2.53 -7.77
C GLY A 123 -1.41 -3.75 -8.07
N LEU A 124 -2.24 -3.60 -9.11
CA LEU A 124 -3.02 -4.64 -9.76
C LEU A 124 -2.84 -4.50 -11.25
N ASP A 125 -2.67 -5.62 -11.95
CA ASP A 125 -2.68 -5.68 -13.41
C ASP A 125 -3.87 -6.49 -13.89
N SER A 126 -4.68 -5.93 -14.78
CA SER A 126 -5.84 -6.64 -15.31
C SER A 126 -6.18 -6.18 -16.73
N ILE A 127 -6.70 -7.11 -17.53
CA ILE A 127 -7.32 -6.79 -18.83
C ILE A 127 -8.70 -6.15 -18.66
N ASN A 128 -9.36 -6.38 -17.52
CA ASN A 128 -10.66 -5.80 -17.20
C ASN A 128 -10.54 -4.35 -16.71
N LYS A 129 -10.39 -3.43 -17.65
CA LYS A 129 -10.34 -1.98 -17.38
C LYS A 129 -11.53 -1.54 -16.52
N LYS A 130 -12.75 -1.95 -16.87
CA LYS A 130 -13.99 -1.54 -16.17
C LYS A 130 -13.95 -1.96 -14.70
N GLY A 131 -13.53 -3.18 -14.42
CA GLY A 131 -13.33 -3.71 -13.07
C GLY A 131 -12.34 -2.88 -12.25
N LEU A 132 -11.19 -2.51 -12.83
CA LEU A 132 -10.22 -1.64 -12.15
C LEU A 132 -10.79 -0.26 -11.82
N TYR A 133 -11.59 0.35 -12.71
CA TYR A 133 -12.27 1.62 -12.43
C TYR A 133 -13.31 1.48 -11.30
N GLN A 134 -14.02 0.35 -11.22
CA GLN A 134 -14.92 0.06 -10.11
C GLN A 134 -14.14 -0.05 -8.78
N ILE A 135 -13.03 -0.80 -8.77
CA ILE A 135 -12.13 -0.90 -7.61
C ILE A 135 -11.65 0.49 -7.17
N LYS A 136 -11.10 1.29 -8.10
CA LYS A 136 -10.66 2.66 -7.81
C LYS A 136 -11.76 3.52 -7.19
N LYS A 137 -12.99 3.47 -7.74
CA LYS A 137 -14.12 4.24 -7.24
C LYS A 137 -14.49 3.85 -5.80
N VAL A 138 -14.57 2.55 -5.49
CA VAL A 138 -14.93 2.10 -4.14
C VAL A 138 -13.82 2.35 -3.13
N MET A 139 -12.55 2.22 -3.54
CA MET A 139 -11.38 2.53 -2.70
C MET A 139 -11.38 3.99 -2.27
N LYS A 140 -11.56 4.91 -3.21
CA LYS A 140 -11.66 6.34 -2.93
C LYS A 140 -12.86 6.65 -2.04
N ARG A 141 -14.05 6.12 -2.36
CA ARG A 141 -15.30 6.45 -1.65
C ARG A 141 -15.31 5.93 -0.22
N HIS A 142 -14.99 4.66 0.00
CA HIS A 142 -15.22 3.97 1.28
C HIS A 142 -13.99 3.94 2.20
N PHE A 143 -12.79 3.98 1.63
CA PHE A 143 -11.53 3.83 2.37
C PHE A 143 -10.62 5.05 2.30
N LYS A 144 -11.01 6.06 1.51
CA LYS A 144 -10.22 7.29 1.28
C LYS A 144 -8.79 7.00 0.78
N ILE A 145 -8.65 5.91 0.02
CA ILE A 145 -7.40 5.50 -0.64
C ILE A 145 -7.46 6.01 -2.08
N THR A 146 -6.46 6.80 -2.48
CA THR A 146 -6.33 7.24 -3.87
C THR A 146 -5.51 6.24 -4.68
N SER A 147 -5.78 6.16 -5.97
CA SER A 147 -5.05 5.28 -6.88
C SER A 147 -5.05 5.85 -8.29
N THR A 148 -4.06 5.46 -9.08
CA THR A 148 -3.97 5.82 -10.50
C THR A 148 -4.19 4.59 -11.37
N ILE A 149 -4.74 4.78 -12.57
CA ILE A 149 -4.90 3.70 -13.56
C ILE A 149 -4.17 4.13 -14.82
N LYS A 150 -3.26 3.30 -15.33
CA LYS A 150 -2.51 3.54 -16.57
C LYS A 150 -2.51 2.27 -17.43
N LYS A 151 -2.56 2.43 -18.75
CA LYS A 151 -2.36 1.30 -19.68
C LYS A 151 -0.86 0.97 -19.73
N ARG A 152 -0.50 -0.31 -19.69
CA ARG A 152 0.89 -0.72 -19.92
C ARG A 152 1.26 -0.55 -21.38
N LYS A 153 2.49 -0.09 -21.65
CA LYS A 153 3.01 0.00 -23.01
C LYS A 153 3.01 -1.40 -23.64
N ASN A 154 2.60 -1.51 -24.90
CA ASN A 154 2.65 -2.72 -25.73
C ASN A 154 1.85 -3.93 -25.22
N ARG A 155 0.93 -3.76 -24.26
CA ARG A 155 0.05 -4.84 -23.79
C ARG A 155 -1.38 -4.32 -23.62
N ASN A 156 -2.38 -5.17 -23.85
CA ASN A 156 -3.77 -4.85 -23.53
C ASN A 156 -4.07 -5.04 -22.02
N ILE A 157 -3.19 -4.50 -21.17
CA ILE A 157 -3.24 -4.65 -19.72
C ILE A 157 -3.28 -3.25 -19.10
N TRP A 158 -4.14 -3.08 -18.11
CA TRP A 158 -4.26 -1.86 -17.33
C TRP A 158 -3.71 -2.11 -15.93
N SER A 159 -2.93 -1.15 -15.43
CA SER A 159 -2.35 -1.19 -14.09
C SER A 159 -3.04 -0.17 -13.20
N LEU A 160 -3.60 -0.63 -12.09
CA LEU A 160 -4.02 0.24 -10.98
C LEU A 160 -2.88 0.29 -9.96
N THR A 161 -2.48 1.48 -9.51
CA THR A 161 -1.42 1.65 -8.49
C THR A 161 -1.86 2.56 -7.36
N ILE A 162 -1.46 2.20 -6.13
CA ILE A 162 -1.64 2.94 -4.89
C ILE A 162 -0.24 3.34 -4.41
N CYS A 163 -0.01 4.65 -4.26
CA CYS A 163 1.29 5.20 -3.87
C CYS A 163 1.10 6.18 -2.69
N GLY A 164 2.17 6.42 -1.94
CA GLY A 164 2.17 7.39 -0.83
C GLY A 164 1.87 6.72 0.52
N LYS A 165 2.59 7.17 1.55
CA LYS A 165 2.59 6.53 2.88
C LYS A 165 1.18 6.41 3.46
N ASP A 166 0.41 7.50 3.41
CA ASP A 166 -0.92 7.55 3.99
C ASP A 166 -1.90 6.56 3.34
N ASP A 167 -1.83 6.42 2.02
CA ASP A 167 -2.71 5.51 1.29
C ASP A 167 -2.30 4.05 1.45
N LEU A 168 -1.00 3.77 1.61
CA LEU A 168 -0.50 2.45 1.99
C LEU A 168 -0.93 2.07 3.41
N LEU A 169 -0.83 2.99 4.38
CA LEU A 169 -1.31 2.78 5.76
C LEU A 169 -2.82 2.51 5.81
N LYS A 170 -3.61 3.28 5.05
CA LYS A 170 -5.05 3.04 4.92
C LYS A 170 -5.33 1.68 4.28
N PHE A 171 -4.57 1.29 3.26
CA PHE A 171 -4.72 -0.02 2.64
C PHE A 171 -4.46 -1.13 3.65
N GLU A 172 -3.34 -1.08 4.36
CA GLU A 172 -2.99 -2.05 5.41
C GLU A 172 -4.10 -2.16 6.46
N LYS A 173 -4.56 -1.02 6.98
CA LYS A 173 -5.58 -0.95 8.04
C LYS A 173 -6.94 -1.51 7.61
N TYR A 174 -7.39 -1.20 6.40
CA TYR A 174 -8.78 -1.49 6.01
C TYR A 174 -8.95 -2.69 5.08
N ILE A 175 -7.92 -3.06 4.32
CA ILE A 175 -7.97 -4.13 3.32
C ILE A 175 -6.94 -5.20 3.69
N GLY A 176 -5.66 -4.79 3.78
CA GLY A 176 -4.52 -5.65 4.11
C GLY A 176 -4.26 -6.75 3.08
N PHE A 177 -3.32 -7.62 3.40
CA PHE A 177 -3.06 -8.86 2.68
C PHE A 177 -3.20 -10.05 3.64
N LEU A 178 -3.74 -11.15 3.14
CA LEU A 178 -3.59 -12.45 3.78
C LEU A 178 -2.36 -13.19 3.26
N HIS A 179 -1.93 -12.93 2.02
CA HIS A 179 -0.75 -13.55 1.42
C HIS A 179 0.52 -13.14 2.19
N PRO A 180 1.25 -14.08 2.86
CA PRO A 180 2.34 -13.76 3.78
C PRO A 180 3.43 -12.86 3.17
N ARG A 181 3.96 -13.24 1.99
CA ARG A 181 5.00 -12.43 1.32
C ARG A 181 4.53 -11.02 0.90
N LYS A 182 3.22 -10.83 0.61
CA LYS A 182 2.69 -9.51 0.22
C LYS A 182 2.50 -8.63 1.45
N LYS A 183 2.07 -9.23 2.56
CA LYS A 183 2.00 -8.57 3.87
C LYS A 183 3.38 -8.08 4.31
N GLU A 184 4.38 -8.97 4.31
CA GLU A 184 5.77 -8.63 4.65
C GLU A 184 6.33 -7.49 3.76
N LYS A 185 6.12 -7.57 2.44
CA LYS A 185 6.53 -6.49 1.53
C LYS A 185 5.80 -5.17 1.79
N LEU A 186 4.53 -5.20 2.22
CA LEU A 186 3.82 -3.97 2.56
C LEU A 186 4.41 -3.34 3.84
N GLU A 187 4.71 -4.15 4.84
CA GLU A 187 5.39 -3.72 6.07
C GLU A 187 6.78 -3.13 5.73
N GLU A 188 7.55 -3.79 4.86
CA GLU A 188 8.83 -3.26 4.35
C GLU A 188 8.64 -1.90 3.65
N ALA A 189 7.61 -1.79 2.80
CA ALA A 189 7.30 -0.53 2.10
C ALA A 189 7.06 0.60 3.11
N LEU A 190 6.25 0.35 4.14
CA LEU A 190 5.88 1.32 5.17
C LEU A 190 7.07 1.73 6.04
N ASN A 191 7.89 0.76 6.44
CA ASN A 191 9.09 0.98 7.27
C ASN A 191 10.20 1.68 6.49
N SER A 192 10.23 1.53 5.17
CA SER A 192 11.25 2.18 4.35
C SER A 192 11.04 3.69 4.17
N TYR A 193 9.89 4.27 4.59
CA TYR A 193 9.69 5.72 4.55
C TYR A 193 10.58 6.42 5.58
N GLN A 194 11.46 7.29 5.10
CA GLN A 194 12.29 8.11 5.96
C GLN A 194 11.42 9.08 6.78
N SER A 195 11.63 9.11 8.09
CA SER A 195 11.13 10.20 8.91
C SER A 195 12.08 11.39 8.76
N TYR A 196 11.52 12.54 8.42
CA TYR A 196 12.27 13.80 8.40
C TYR A 196 12.07 14.60 9.70
N GLU A 197 11.29 14.09 10.66
CA GLU A 197 11.18 14.71 11.97
C GLU A 197 12.49 14.51 12.75
N TRP A 198 12.96 15.56 13.41
CA TRP A 198 14.16 15.52 14.23
C TRP A 198 13.80 15.21 15.68
N THR A 199 14.45 14.21 16.26
CA THR A 199 14.48 14.03 17.72
C THR A 199 15.62 14.86 18.27
N LEU A 200 15.32 16.05 18.79
CA LEU A 200 16.35 16.95 19.29
C LEU A 200 16.80 16.56 20.71
N PRO A 201 18.11 16.49 20.98
CA PRO A 201 18.63 16.19 22.31
C PRO A 201 18.43 17.37 23.27
N LYS A 202 18.27 17.06 24.57
CA LYS A 202 18.02 18.06 25.62
C LYS A 202 19.31 18.71 26.13
N GLU A 203 20.36 17.91 26.27
CA GLU A 203 21.64 18.34 26.81
C GLU A 203 22.44 19.20 25.83
N LYS A 204 23.11 20.24 26.35
CA LYS A 204 23.89 21.20 25.55
C LYS A 204 24.94 20.50 24.68
N ALA A 205 25.72 19.58 25.26
CA ALA A 205 26.77 18.84 24.54
C ALA A 205 26.20 18.03 23.36
N GLU A 206 25.07 17.36 23.58
CA GLU A 206 24.41 16.57 22.55
C GLU A 206 23.79 17.44 21.45
N ILE A 207 23.31 18.66 21.77
CA ILE A 207 22.84 19.62 20.76
C ILE A 207 24.00 20.05 19.85
N ILE A 208 25.18 20.34 20.42
CA ILE A 208 26.38 20.70 19.66
C ILE A 208 26.79 19.54 18.75
N LYS A 209 26.83 18.32 19.28
CA LYS A 209 27.10 17.10 18.51
C LYS A 209 26.12 16.92 17.36
N PHE A 210 24.81 17.05 17.63
CA PHE A 210 23.76 16.99 16.62
C PHE A 210 23.99 18.00 15.49
N ILE A 211 24.39 19.24 15.81
CA ILE A 211 24.70 20.27 14.81
C ILE A 211 25.96 19.92 14.01
N ARG A 212 27.01 19.37 14.63
CA ARG A 212 28.21 18.92 13.90
C ARG A 212 27.87 17.83 12.89
N GLU A 213 27.06 16.86 13.30
CA GLU A 213 26.72 15.69 12.48
C GLU A 213 25.78 16.04 11.31
N ASN A 214 24.86 16.99 11.52
CA ASN A 214 23.79 17.29 10.56
C ASN A 214 23.94 18.65 9.85
N GLY A 215 24.81 19.52 10.37
CA GLY A 215 25.06 20.86 9.85
C GLY A 215 26.08 20.87 8.74
N ARG A 216 25.98 21.87 7.86
CA ARG A 216 26.98 22.12 6.81
C ARG A 216 27.64 23.47 7.05
N LEU A 217 28.96 23.47 7.22
CA LEU A 217 29.74 24.69 7.32
C LEU A 217 29.81 25.38 5.94
N SER A 218 29.45 26.65 5.90
CA SER A 218 29.62 27.52 4.75
C SER A 218 30.83 28.42 4.97
N ILE A 219 31.99 28.01 4.46
CA ILE A 219 33.27 28.74 4.60
C ILE A 219 33.12 30.21 4.18
N LYS A 220 32.50 30.46 3.01
CA LYS A 220 32.28 31.82 2.49
C LYS A 220 31.45 32.71 3.42
N ARG A 221 30.48 32.14 4.14
CA ARG A 221 29.55 32.90 5.01
C ARG A 221 29.93 32.85 6.49
N LYS A 222 30.90 32.01 6.86
CA LYS A 222 31.27 31.72 8.26
C LYS A 222 30.04 31.35 9.09
N GLU A 223 29.25 30.42 8.57
CA GLU A 223 27.97 29.99 9.12
C GLU A 223 27.78 28.48 9.01
N ILE A 224 27.20 27.86 10.04
CA ILE A 224 26.69 26.49 9.98
C ILE A 224 25.23 26.53 9.54
N ARG A 225 24.89 25.67 8.58
CA ARG A 225 23.57 25.61 7.95
C ARG A 225 22.92 24.26 8.20
N MET A 226 21.74 24.29 8.81
CA MET A 226 20.89 23.13 9.09
C MET A 226 19.68 23.19 8.16
N ASN A 227 19.52 22.23 7.25
CA ASN A 227 18.40 22.22 6.30
C ASN A 227 17.32 21.22 6.72
N SER A 228 16.06 21.60 6.64
CA SER A 228 14.93 20.69 6.86
C SER A 228 13.75 21.04 5.95
N ILE A 229 13.06 20.02 5.46
CA ILE A 229 11.76 20.19 4.80
C ILE A 229 10.62 20.47 5.81
N ILE A 230 10.87 20.23 7.11
CA ILE A 230 9.93 20.47 8.20
C ILE A 230 10.36 21.72 8.98
N LYS A 231 9.64 22.83 8.80
CA LYS A 231 9.92 24.10 9.50
C LYS A 231 9.90 23.96 11.02
N ARG A 232 9.03 23.10 11.56
CA ARG A 232 8.92 22.83 13.02
C ARG A 232 10.25 22.36 13.62
N ASN A 233 10.98 21.46 12.96
CA ASN A 233 12.27 20.98 13.44
C ASN A 233 13.25 22.14 13.65
N LEU A 234 13.29 23.09 12.71
CA LEU A 234 14.17 24.26 12.79
C LEU A 234 13.71 25.22 13.89
N ASN A 235 12.41 25.44 14.05
CA ASN A 235 11.88 26.27 15.14
C ASN A 235 12.25 25.69 16.51
N GLU A 236 12.09 24.38 16.67
CA GLU A 236 12.43 23.70 17.92
C GLU A 236 13.94 23.77 18.20
N LEU A 237 14.78 23.53 17.18
CA LEU A 237 16.23 23.69 17.31
C LEU A 237 16.61 25.13 17.66
N ARG A 238 16.04 26.13 16.98
CA ARG A 238 16.28 27.55 17.31
C ARG A 238 15.93 27.86 18.76
N ASN A 239 14.81 27.36 19.27
CA ASN A 239 14.40 27.60 20.64
C ASN A 239 15.42 27.01 21.64
N ARG A 240 15.90 25.78 21.39
CA ARG A 240 16.95 25.15 22.21
C ARG A 240 18.29 25.86 22.12
N LEU A 241 18.63 26.40 20.94
CA LEU A 241 19.83 27.20 20.76
C LEU A 241 19.76 28.53 21.51
N ASN A 242 18.61 29.20 21.44
CA ASN A 242 18.38 30.44 22.17
C ASN A 242 18.48 30.23 23.69
N SER A 243 17.98 29.10 24.24
CA SER A 243 18.08 28.81 25.68
C SER A 243 19.51 28.59 26.17
N ILE A 244 20.45 28.27 25.28
CA ILE A 244 21.89 28.16 25.59
C ILE A 244 22.70 29.36 25.06
N GLY A 245 22.03 30.47 24.76
CA GLY A 245 22.67 31.74 24.38
C GLY A 245 23.11 31.86 22.92
N ILE A 246 22.71 30.93 22.05
CA ILE A 246 23.11 30.93 20.63
C ILE A 246 22.00 31.55 19.79
N LYS A 247 22.34 32.64 19.11
CA LYS A 247 21.42 33.26 18.16
C LYS A 247 21.44 32.47 16.85
N SER A 248 20.26 32.23 16.29
CA SER A 248 20.11 31.59 14.98
C SER A 248 18.95 32.19 14.20
N LYS A 249 19.02 32.11 12.87
CA LYS A 249 18.01 32.64 11.96
C LYS A 249 17.46 31.52 11.07
N ILE A 250 16.14 31.45 10.95
CA ILE A 250 15.49 30.55 9.99
C ILE A 250 15.19 31.33 8.72
N LEU A 251 15.53 30.75 7.60
CA LEU A 251 15.42 31.29 6.26
C LEU A 251 14.61 30.33 5.36
N GLY A 252 14.08 30.86 4.26
CA GLY A 252 13.20 30.14 3.33
C GLY A 252 11.71 30.46 3.52
N PRO A 253 10.80 29.70 2.89
CA PRO A 253 11.09 28.47 2.15
C PRO A 253 11.85 28.74 0.85
N TRP A 254 12.68 27.79 0.43
CA TRP A 254 13.21 27.71 -0.93
C TRP A 254 12.77 26.41 -1.59
N GLU A 255 12.63 26.45 -2.89
CA GLU A 255 12.34 25.28 -3.70
C GLU A 255 13.64 24.66 -4.20
N ASN A 256 13.76 23.32 -4.10
CA ASN A 256 14.87 22.61 -4.72
C ASN A 256 14.53 22.24 -6.19
N ASN A 257 15.48 21.67 -6.92
CA ASN A 257 15.29 21.26 -8.31
C ASN A 257 14.17 20.20 -8.52
N TRP A 258 13.63 19.63 -7.44
CA TRP A 258 12.58 18.62 -7.46
C TRP A 258 11.21 19.19 -7.05
N GLY A 259 11.09 20.51 -6.93
CA GLY A 259 9.87 21.20 -6.51
C GLY A 259 9.56 21.09 -5.02
N SER A 260 10.47 20.53 -4.22
CA SER A 260 10.27 20.37 -2.78
C SER A 260 10.72 21.63 -2.05
N LEU A 261 9.85 22.15 -1.18
CA LEU A 261 10.17 23.28 -0.31
C LEU A 261 11.02 22.82 0.88
N TYR A 262 12.05 23.62 1.21
CA TYR A 262 12.87 23.42 2.39
C TYR A 262 13.22 24.75 3.06
N TYR A 263 13.63 24.66 4.31
CA TYR A 263 14.04 25.77 5.16
C TYR A 263 15.47 25.55 5.64
N CYS A 264 16.14 26.62 6.05
CA CYS A 264 17.49 26.53 6.61
C CYS A 264 17.57 27.36 7.88
N LEU A 265 18.11 26.77 8.94
CA LEU A 265 18.55 27.48 10.12
C LEU A 265 20.03 27.78 9.99
N THR A 266 20.41 29.04 10.17
CA THR A 266 21.80 29.49 10.13
C THR A 266 22.29 29.88 11.53
N ILE A 267 23.51 29.46 11.86
CA ILE A 267 24.23 29.76 13.09
C ILE A 267 25.57 30.38 12.68
N LYS A 268 25.98 31.49 13.30
CA LYS A 268 27.30 32.08 13.02
C LYS A 268 28.39 31.18 13.58
N GLU A 269 29.43 30.93 12.80
CA GLU A 269 30.54 30.03 13.16
C GLU A 269 31.22 30.47 14.46
N ASN A 270 31.47 31.77 14.64
CA ASN A 270 32.05 32.31 15.87
C ASN A 270 31.18 32.10 17.13
N GLN A 271 29.85 31.98 16.98
CA GLN A 271 28.96 31.64 18.10
C GLN A 271 28.97 30.14 18.38
N PHE A 272 29.24 29.33 17.36
CA PHE A 272 29.34 27.89 17.49
C PHE A 272 30.67 27.47 18.13
N SER A 273 31.80 28.02 17.69
CA SER A 273 33.12 27.73 18.26
C SER A 273 33.20 28.05 19.77
N LYS A 274 32.54 29.12 20.21
CA LYS A 274 32.40 29.47 21.65
C LYS A 274 31.70 28.41 22.50
N LEU A 275 30.98 27.47 21.89
CA LEU A 275 30.33 26.37 22.60
C LEU A 275 31.23 25.15 22.74
N GLU A 276 32.18 25.01 21.83
CA GLU A 276 33.15 23.90 21.83
C GLU A 276 34.21 24.11 22.91
N GLU A 277 34.50 25.37 23.25
CA GLU A 277 35.50 25.76 24.26
C GLU A 277 34.99 25.65 25.72
N VAL A 278 33.69 25.40 25.93
CA VAL A 278 33.03 25.38 27.26
C VAL A 278 32.57 23.97 27.65
N ASN A 279 33.01 22.94 26.93
CA ASN A 279 32.83 21.51 27.24
C ASN A 279 34.19 20.82 27.26
#